data_AF-A0A835H4G0-F1
#
_entry.id   AF-A0A835H4G0-F1
#
_cell.length_a   1.000
_cell.length_b   1.000
_cell.length_c   1.000
_cell.angle_alpha   90.00
_cell.angle_beta   90.00
_cell.angle_gamma   90.00
#
_symmetry.space_group_name_H-M   'P 1'
#
loop_
_entity.id
_entity.type
_entity.pdbx_description
1 polymer ?
#
loop_
_entity_poly.entity_id
_entity_poly.type
_entity_poly.pdbx_seq_one_letter_code
_entity_poly.pdbx_strand_id
1 'polypeptide(L)'
;MLPFWNQTLGADHFYISCEGVGYESDRSVVELKKNSIQITCFPSPQNRYIPHKDITLPHLRIGDELRLAENIKFLGYVGYLNDMNSKIASSSFIKELSIDPDFQLDLEPFTADGGELLVNSKFCLFFYNMSVSIASVSEGLRIGCVPVVISDSAVIDLPFMDVLNWKDIVLFVGTSGGVKEVKKVLQGILWSDKYQKMREMGWVASKHFDWYPSPKPYDAFHTVLYQLWIRRHTIRYPRREER
;
A
#
# COMPACT_ATOMS: atom_id res chain seq x y z
N MET A 1 25.12 -0.62 -24.99
CA MET A 1 24.70 0.24 -23.87
C MET A 1 23.89 1.39 -24.42
N LEU A 2 22.72 1.68 -23.85
CA LEU A 2 21.86 2.79 -24.28
C LEU A 2 22.65 4.12 -24.22
N PRO A 3 22.62 4.96 -25.26
CA PRO A 3 23.47 6.16 -25.36
C PRO A 3 23.25 7.17 -24.23
N PHE A 4 22.05 7.19 -23.64
CA PHE A 4 21.68 8.09 -22.55
C PHE A 4 22.12 7.59 -21.17
N TRP A 5 22.26 6.26 -20.99
CA TRP A 5 22.65 5.68 -19.71
C TRP A 5 23.99 6.20 -19.21
N ASN A 6 24.99 6.27 -20.09
CA ASN A 6 26.35 6.66 -19.72
C ASN A 6 26.52 8.15 -19.38
N GLN A 7 25.57 9.01 -19.77
CA GLN A 7 25.65 10.45 -19.49
C GLN A 7 25.37 10.76 -18.02
N THR A 8 24.42 10.03 -17.43
CA THR A 8 23.94 10.23 -16.06
C THR A 8 24.23 9.05 -15.15
N LEU A 9 24.76 7.95 -15.70
CA LEU A 9 24.87 6.64 -15.03
C LEU A 9 23.51 6.11 -14.56
N GLY A 10 22.43 6.44 -15.29
CA GLY A 10 21.07 6.06 -14.95
C GLY A 10 20.36 6.97 -13.95
N ALA A 11 20.95 8.11 -13.55
CA ALA A 11 20.37 9.00 -12.53
C ALA A 11 19.06 9.69 -12.96
N ASP A 12 18.84 9.85 -14.26
CA ASP A 12 17.61 10.36 -14.88
C ASP A 12 16.71 9.22 -15.43
N HIS A 13 17.04 7.97 -15.12
CA HIS A 13 16.27 6.80 -15.52
C HIS A 13 15.44 6.27 -14.35
N PHE A 14 14.34 5.62 -14.70
CA PHE A 14 13.57 4.81 -13.77
C PHE A 14 13.30 3.44 -14.40
N TYR A 15 13.00 2.46 -13.57
CA TYR A 15 12.62 1.12 -14.02
C TYR A 15 11.49 0.58 -13.14
N ILE A 16 10.69 -0.34 -13.68
CA ILE A 16 9.60 -0.99 -12.96
C ILE A 16 9.98 -2.43 -12.66
N SER A 17 9.91 -2.84 -11.39
CA SER A 17 10.08 -4.24 -10.96
C SER A 17 9.31 -4.51 -9.67
N CYS A 18 8.27 -5.36 -9.73
CA CYS A 18 7.52 -5.76 -8.53
C CYS A 18 8.42 -6.51 -7.53
N GLU A 19 9.29 -7.39 -8.02
CA GLU A 19 10.27 -8.12 -7.19
C GLU A 19 11.44 -7.24 -6.75
N GLY A 20 11.50 -6.00 -7.25
CA GLY A 20 12.64 -5.12 -7.12
C GLY A 20 13.90 -5.71 -7.74
N VAL A 21 15.04 -5.12 -7.40
CA VAL A 21 16.36 -5.63 -7.77
C VAL A 21 17.12 -6.00 -6.49
N GLY A 22 17.69 -7.21 -6.50
CA GLY A 22 18.43 -7.79 -5.38
C GLY A 22 19.72 -7.04 -5.04
N TYR A 23 20.47 -7.60 -4.08
CA TYR A 23 21.84 -7.16 -3.75
C TYR A 23 22.87 -8.07 -4.41
N GLU A 24 22.77 -8.21 -5.73
CA GLU A 24 23.78 -8.94 -6.48
C GLU A 24 25.07 -8.12 -6.50
N SER A 25 26.22 -8.80 -6.51
CA SER A 25 27.54 -8.17 -6.57
C SER A 25 27.89 -7.65 -7.97
N ASP A 26 27.02 -7.85 -8.96
CA ASP A 26 27.20 -7.29 -10.29
C ASP A 26 27.17 -5.76 -10.22
N ARG A 27 28.23 -5.14 -10.73
CA ARG A 27 28.41 -3.70 -10.76
C ARG A 27 27.24 -2.98 -11.43
N SER A 28 26.74 -3.53 -12.53
CA SER A 28 25.65 -2.95 -13.32
C SER A 28 24.35 -2.91 -12.51
N VAL A 29 24.10 -3.96 -11.71
CA VAL A 29 22.93 -4.08 -10.84
C VAL A 29 23.01 -3.08 -9.69
N VAL A 30 24.20 -2.90 -9.09
CA VAL A 30 24.44 -1.91 -8.04
C VAL A 30 24.29 -0.49 -8.57
N GLU A 31 24.83 -0.18 -9.75
CA GLU A 31 24.71 1.13 -10.39
C GLU A 31 23.24 1.45 -10.73
N LEU A 32 22.50 0.51 -11.31
CA LEU A 32 21.06 0.62 -11.57
C LEU A 32 20.28 0.93 -10.30
N LYS A 33 20.47 0.12 -9.24
CA LYS A 33 19.74 0.27 -7.98
C LYS A 33 20.06 1.59 -7.27
N LYS A 34 21.29 2.11 -7.39
CA LYS A 34 21.71 3.33 -6.71
C LYS A 34 21.32 4.61 -7.44
N ASN A 35 21.43 4.62 -8.77
CA ASN A 35 21.24 5.82 -9.56
C ASN A 35 19.81 5.96 -10.09
N SER A 36 19.19 4.88 -10.54
CA SER A 36 17.85 4.95 -11.13
C SER A 36 16.75 4.84 -10.08
N ILE A 37 15.61 5.48 -10.32
CA ILE A 37 14.43 5.34 -9.46
C ILE A 37 13.79 3.97 -9.72
N GLN A 38 13.66 3.14 -8.69
CA GLN A 38 12.86 1.92 -8.79
C GLN A 38 11.39 2.28 -8.56
N ILE A 39 10.55 1.75 -9.44
CA ILE A 39 9.12 1.68 -9.26
C ILE A 39 8.79 0.23 -8.91
N THR A 40 8.30 -0.03 -7.70
CA THR A 40 7.99 -1.39 -7.23
C THR A 40 6.51 -1.53 -6.90
N CYS A 41 6.00 -2.74 -6.92
CA CYS A 41 4.60 -2.99 -6.64
C CYS A 41 4.40 -2.98 -5.12
N PHE A 42 3.28 -2.44 -4.65
CA PHE A 42 2.92 -2.44 -3.25
C PHE A 42 2.35 -3.82 -2.87
N PRO A 43 2.81 -4.47 -1.78
CA PRO A 43 3.89 -4.05 -0.87
C PRO A 43 5.27 -4.24 -1.49
N SER A 44 6.21 -3.34 -1.19
CA SER A 44 7.57 -3.55 -1.67
C SER A 44 8.23 -4.76 -0.97
N PRO A 45 9.09 -5.51 -1.70
CA PRO A 45 9.85 -6.59 -1.07
C PRO A 45 10.83 -6.04 -0.03
N GLN A 46 10.91 -6.73 1.11
CA GLN A 46 11.81 -6.35 2.20
C GLN A 46 13.25 -6.19 1.72
N ASN A 47 13.89 -5.13 2.20
CA ASN A 47 15.26 -4.76 1.85
C ASN A 47 15.49 -4.51 0.35
N ARG A 48 14.48 -4.43 -0.53
CA ARG A 48 14.68 -4.13 -1.96
C ARG A 48 14.18 -2.74 -2.37
N TYR A 49 13.81 -1.93 -1.41
CA TYR A 49 13.25 -0.60 -1.58
C TYR A 49 14.07 0.44 -0.81
N ILE A 50 14.37 1.57 -1.45
CA ILE A 50 15.11 2.71 -0.88
C ILE A 50 14.12 3.87 -0.66
N PRO A 51 13.65 4.14 0.58
CA PRO A 51 12.52 5.04 0.83
C PRO A 51 12.65 6.47 0.31
N HIS A 52 13.87 7.01 0.30
CA HIS A 52 14.13 8.37 -0.16
C HIS A 52 14.30 8.47 -1.69
N LYS A 53 14.30 7.36 -2.43
CA LYS A 53 14.51 7.32 -3.89
C LYS A 53 13.40 6.58 -4.63
N ASP A 54 13.01 5.40 -4.16
CA ASP A 54 12.13 4.48 -4.87
C ASP A 54 10.66 4.76 -4.61
N ILE A 55 9.79 4.55 -5.60
CA ILE A 55 8.35 4.76 -5.45
C ILE A 55 7.61 3.44 -5.53
N THR A 56 6.45 3.40 -4.87
CA THR A 56 5.62 2.20 -4.82
C THR A 56 4.33 2.43 -5.62
N LEU A 57 4.04 1.52 -6.55
CA LEU A 57 2.80 1.47 -7.32
C LEU A 57 1.74 0.65 -6.58
N PRO A 58 0.53 1.19 -6.42
CA PRO A 58 -0.57 0.41 -5.89
C PRO A 58 -1.09 -0.58 -6.94
N HIS A 59 -1.96 -1.49 -6.50
CA HIS A 59 -2.86 -2.17 -7.41
C HIS A 59 -3.75 -1.14 -8.11
N LEU A 60 -3.56 -1.00 -9.42
CA LEU A 60 -4.28 -0.05 -10.25
C LEU A 60 -5.62 -0.63 -10.67
N ARG A 61 -6.65 0.20 -10.63
CA ARG A 61 -8.01 -0.17 -11.02
C ARG A 61 -8.38 0.52 -12.32
N ILE A 62 -9.03 -0.21 -13.22
CA ILE A 62 -9.62 0.36 -14.43
C ILE A 62 -11.05 0.79 -14.07
N GLY A 63 -11.42 2.02 -14.44
CA GLY A 63 -12.69 2.68 -14.09
C GLY A 63 -13.93 1.78 -14.20
N ASP A 64 -14.65 1.62 -13.09
CA ASP A 64 -15.83 0.75 -12.94
C ASP A 64 -16.72 1.37 -11.85
N GLU A 65 -18.03 1.13 -11.89
CA GLU A 65 -19.02 1.84 -11.06
C GLU A 65 -18.89 1.53 -9.56
N LEU A 66 -19.25 2.54 -8.75
CA LEU A 66 -19.18 2.54 -7.29
C LEU A 66 -20.47 1.99 -6.68
N ARG A 67 -20.37 1.07 -5.72
CA ARG A 67 -21.47 0.79 -4.78
C ARG A 67 -21.09 1.36 -3.42
N LEU A 68 -21.77 2.43 -3.02
CA LEU A 68 -21.61 3.03 -1.70
C LEU A 68 -22.32 2.18 -0.65
N ALA A 69 -21.77 2.17 0.56
CA ALA A 69 -22.32 1.44 1.69
C ALA A 69 -23.67 2.01 2.15
N GLU A 70 -24.72 1.21 2.01
CA GLU A 70 -26.05 1.55 2.54
C GLU A 70 -26.24 1.06 3.98
N ASN A 71 -25.53 0.00 4.42
CA ASN A 71 -25.71 -0.60 5.75
C ASN A 71 -24.40 -1.16 6.35
N ILE A 72 -23.66 -0.33 7.09
CA ILE A 72 -22.47 -0.77 7.83
C ILE A 72 -22.86 -1.71 8.98
N LYS A 73 -22.31 -2.93 9.00
CA LYS A 73 -22.61 -4.00 9.96
C LYS A 73 -21.42 -4.36 10.87
N PHE A 74 -20.18 -4.21 10.39
CA PHE A 74 -18.99 -4.71 11.09
C PHE A 74 -18.07 -3.57 11.54
N LEU A 75 -17.32 -3.79 12.63
CA LEU A 75 -16.27 -2.88 13.08
C LEU A 75 -15.10 -2.92 12.09
N GLY A 76 -14.64 -4.13 11.74
CA GLY A 76 -13.49 -4.30 10.86
C GLY A 76 -13.64 -5.45 9.88
N TYR A 77 -13.00 -5.32 8.71
CA TYR A 77 -12.91 -6.37 7.71
C TYR A 77 -11.46 -6.68 7.34
N VAL A 78 -11.16 -7.95 7.10
CA VAL A 78 -9.90 -8.41 6.50
C VAL A 78 -10.22 -9.13 5.20
N GLY A 79 -9.65 -8.64 4.09
CA GLY A 79 -9.87 -9.22 2.77
C GLY A 79 -8.80 -10.23 2.37
N TYR A 80 -9.25 -11.33 1.75
CA TYR A 80 -8.48 -12.33 1.01
C TYR A 80 -7.16 -12.77 1.67
N LEU A 81 -7.29 -13.80 2.51
CA LEU A 81 -6.21 -14.55 3.15
C LEU A 81 -5.78 -15.74 2.26
N ASN A 82 -5.12 -15.49 1.12
CA ASN A 82 -4.81 -16.56 0.15
C ASN A 82 -3.72 -17.56 0.57
N ASP A 83 -3.24 -17.50 1.80
CA ASP A 83 -2.16 -18.38 2.24
C ASP A 83 -2.41 -18.90 3.64
N MET A 84 -3.32 -19.90 3.72
CA MET A 84 -3.49 -20.76 4.89
C MET A 84 -2.20 -21.54 5.25
N ASN A 85 -1.21 -21.60 4.34
CA ASN A 85 0.12 -22.17 4.59
C ASN A 85 1.16 -21.12 5.03
N SER A 86 0.83 -19.82 5.00
CA SER A 86 1.66 -18.82 5.66
C SER A 86 1.64 -19.12 7.16
N LYS A 87 2.78 -19.05 7.83
CA LYS A 87 2.89 -19.23 9.30
C LYS A 87 1.91 -18.34 10.09
N ILE A 88 1.28 -17.35 9.44
CA ILE A 88 0.50 -16.30 10.07
C ILE A 88 -1.02 -16.47 9.89
N ALA A 89 -1.53 -17.12 8.84
CA ALA A 89 -2.92 -17.61 8.85
C ALA A 89 -3.16 -18.58 10.03
N SER A 90 -2.09 -19.26 10.45
CA SER A 90 -2.04 -20.06 11.66
C SER A 90 -1.71 -19.30 12.96
N SER A 91 -1.47 -17.98 12.90
CA SER A 91 -1.15 -17.17 14.08
C SER A 91 -2.32 -17.08 15.05
N SER A 92 -2.01 -16.92 16.34
CA SER A 92 -3.02 -16.68 17.37
C SER A 92 -3.83 -15.42 17.10
N PHE A 93 -3.22 -14.39 16.49
CA PHE A 93 -3.88 -13.13 16.18
C PHE A 93 -5.02 -13.31 15.16
N ILE A 94 -4.75 -13.93 14.01
CA ILE A 94 -5.77 -14.16 12.97
C ILE A 94 -6.88 -15.08 13.48
N LYS A 95 -6.53 -16.10 14.27
CA LYS A 95 -7.51 -16.99 14.91
C LYS A 95 -8.41 -16.24 15.89
N GLU A 96 -7.85 -15.41 16.76
CA GLU A 96 -8.62 -14.57 17.70
C GLU A 96 -9.51 -13.58 16.93
N LEU A 97 -9.01 -13.01 15.84
CA LEU A 97 -9.78 -12.07 15.01
C LEU A 97 -10.95 -12.78 14.30
N SER A 98 -10.74 -14.01 13.83
CA SER A 98 -11.77 -14.80 13.13
C SER A 98 -12.96 -15.22 13.99
N ILE A 99 -12.80 -15.23 15.32
CA ILE A 99 -13.86 -15.60 16.27
C ILE A 99 -14.53 -14.39 16.93
N ASP A 100 -13.98 -13.18 16.76
CA ASP A 100 -14.57 -11.96 17.30
C ASP A 100 -15.71 -11.49 16.39
N PRO A 101 -16.94 -11.35 16.89
CA PRO A 101 -18.12 -11.04 16.08
C PRO A 101 -18.10 -9.63 15.46
N ASP A 102 -17.24 -8.73 15.94
CA ASP A 102 -17.13 -7.39 15.39
C ASP A 102 -16.26 -7.35 14.12
N PHE A 103 -15.54 -8.45 13.82
CA PHE A 103 -14.65 -8.55 12.67
C PHE A 103 -15.12 -9.61 11.68
N GLN A 104 -15.05 -9.27 10.39
CA GLN A 104 -15.34 -10.19 9.31
C GLN A 104 -14.07 -10.50 8.51
N LEU A 105 -13.81 -11.78 8.27
CA LEU A 105 -12.69 -12.24 7.45
C LEU A 105 -13.24 -12.87 6.18
N ASP A 106 -12.63 -12.54 5.05
CA ASP A 106 -12.87 -13.22 3.78
C ASP A 106 -11.69 -14.15 3.45
N LEU A 107 -11.99 -15.44 3.33
CA LEU A 107 -11.02 -16.50 3.05
C LEU A 107 -11.03 -16.90 1.57
N GLU A 108 -12.00 -16.44 0.78
CA GLU A 108 -12.11 -16.76 -0.64
C GLU A 108 -11.56 -15.62 -1.52
N PRO A 109 -11.15 -15.91 -2.77
CA PRO A 109 -10.77 -14.86 -3.72
C PRO A 109 -11.88 -13.83 -3.86
N PHE A 110 -11.52 -12.58 -4.17
CA PHE A 110 -12.46 -11.51 -4.53
C PHE A 110 -13.44 -11.99 -5.61
N THR A 111 -14.56 -12.59 -5.20
CA THR A 111 -15.74 -12.81 -6.02
C THR A 111 -16.55 -11.52 -6.01
N ALA A 112 -17.55 -11.43 -6.89
CA ALA A 112 -18.48 -10.31 -6.92
C ALA A 112 -19.14 -10.00 -5.54
N ASP A 113 -19.14 -10.98 -4.62
CA ASP A 113 -19.70 -10.88 -3.26
C ASP A 113 -18.69 -10.37 -2.21
N GLY A 114 -17.37 -10.51 -2.45
CA GLY A 114 -16.32 -10.02 -1.53
C GLY A 114 -16.30 -8.49 -1.36
N GLY A 115 -16.82 -7.77 -2.37
CA GLY A 115 -17.08 -6.33 -2.28
C GLY A 115 -18.15 -5.96 -1.25
N GLU A 116 -19.13 -6.83 -0.98
CA GLU A 116 -20.25 -6.53 -0.07
C GLU A 116 -19.80 -6.47 1.40
N LEU A 117 -18.84 -7.31 1.80
CA LEU A 117 -18.28 -7.32 3.15
C LEU A 117 -17.39 -6.11 3.43
N LEU A 118 -16.61 -5.70 2.43
CA LEU A 118 -15.78 -4.49 2.48
C LEU A 118 -16.68 -3.25 2.66
N VAL A 119 -17.77 -3.17 1.89
CA VAL A 119 -18.77 -2.10 1.94
C VAL A 119 -19.49 -2.03 3.29
N ASN A 120 -19.69 -3.14 3.97
CA ASN A 120 -20.41 -3.19 5.24
C ASN A 120 -19.52 -2.98 6.49
N SER A 121 -18.30 -2.47 6.33
CA SER A 121 -17.31 -2.37 7.42
C SER A 121 -16.82 -0.94 7.64
N LYS A 122 -16.58 -0.56 8.91
CA LYS A 122 -16.02 0.77 9.24
C LYS A 122 -14.53 0.87 8.96
N PHE A 123 -13.80 -0.18 9.34
CA PHE A 123 -12.36 -0.27 9.19
C PHE A 123 -11.96 -1.44 8.30
N CYS A 124 -10.88 -1.25 7.54
CA CYS A 124 -10.32 -2.27 6.67
C CYS A 124 -8.91 -2.57 7.16
N LEU A 125 -8.68 -3.81 7.59
CA LEU A 125 -7.44 -4.22 8.26
C LEU A 125 -6.47 -4.79 7.22
N PHE A 126 -5.27 -4.21 7.18
CA PHE A 126 -4.20 -4.50 6.24
C PHE A 126 -2.97 -4.99 6.98
N PHE A 127 -2.51 -6.20 6.67
CA PHE A 127 -1.30 -6.74 7.28
C PHE A 127 -0.10 -6.50 6.35
N TYR A 128 0.66 -5.44 6.63
CA TYR A 128 1.63 -4.81 5.71
C TYR A 128 2.67 -5.76 5.07
N ASN A 129 3.14 -6.76 5.80
CA ASN A 129 4.17 -7.71 5.36
C ASN A 129 3.63 -9.14 5.20
N MET A 130 2.31 -9.26 5.08
CA MET A 130 1.67 -10.55 4.91
C MET A 130 1.07 -10.56 3.51
N SER A 131 1.05 -11.73 2.87
CA SER A 131 0.39 -11.99 1.58
C SER A 131 -1.14 -11.81 1.63
N VAL A 132 -1.65 -11.20 2.70
CA VAL A 132 -3.05 -10.85 2.93
C VAL A 132 -3.35 -9.63 2.09
N SER A 133 -4.34 -9.80 1.22
CA SER A 133 -4.71 -8.92 0.12
C SER A 133 -4.52 -7.43 0.37
N ILE A 134 -3.40 -6.93 -0.13
CA ILE A 134 -3.10 -5.51 -0.27
C ILE A 134 -3.88 -4.88 -1.45
N ALA A 135 -4.60 -5.70 -2.21
CA ALA A 135 -5.48 -5.27 -3.29
C ALA A 135 -6.63 -4.35 -2.82
N SER A 136 -6.84 -4.16 -1.51
CA SER A 136 -8.00 -3.43 -0.97
C SER A 136 -7.71 -2.08 -0.29
N VAL A 137 -6.49 -1.52 -0.27
CA VAL A 137 -6.29 -0.16 0.31
C VAL A 137 -7.02 0.86 -0.55
N SER A 138 -6.75 0.88 -1.86
CA SER A 138 -7.42 1.79 -2.80
C SER A 138 -8.93 1.59 -2.83
N GLU A 139 -9.39 0.33 -2.83
CA GLU A 139 -10.82 0.01 -2.83
C GLU A 139 -11.50 0.41 -1.51
N GLY A 140 -10.85 0.13 -0.37
CA GLY A 140 -11.33 0.53 0.96
C GLY A 140 -11.48 2.04 1.07
N LEU A 141 -10.48 2.81 0.63
CA LEU A 141 -10.55 4.27 0.55
C LEU A 141 -11.74 4.73 -0.28
N ARG A 142 -11.94 4.09 -1.44
CA ARG A 142 -12.98 4.43 -2.41
C ARG A 142 -14.39 4.15 -1.89
N ILE A 143 -14.61 3.18 -1.01
CA ILE A 143 -15.95 2.94 -0.45
C ILE A 143 -16.14 3.62 0.92
N GLY A 144 -15.11 4.33 1.40
CA GLY A 144 -15.11 5.02 2.68
C GLY A 144 -14.86 4.12 3.89
N CYS A 145 -14.16 3.00 3.69
CA CYS A 145 -13.62 2.16 4.75
C CYS A 145 -12.27 2.73 5.21
N VAL A 146 -12.11 3.00 6.50
CA VAL A 146 -10.86 3.60 7.03
C VAL A 146 -9.77 2.52 7.13
N PRO A 147 -8.61 2.67 6.46
CA PRO A 147 -7.57 1.65 6.52
C PRO A 147 -6.87 1.60 7.87
N VAL A 148 -6.58 0.38 8.33
CA VAL A 148 -5.83 0.06 9.54
C VAL A 148 -4.65 -0.81 9.13
N VAL A 149 -3.46 -0.24 9.13
CA VAL A 149 -2.23 -0.97 8.83
C VAL A 149 -1.71 -1.63 10.11
N ILE A 150 -1.77 -2.96 10.12
CA ILE A 150 -1.27 -3.82 11.19
C ILE A 150 0.15 -4.27 10.82
N SER A 151 1.15 -3.81 11.58
CA SER A 151 2.56 -4.09 11.32
C SER A 151 3.43 -3.69 12.50
N ASP A 152 4.48 -4.47 12.77
CA ASP A 152 5.59 -4.07 13.66
C ASP A 152 6.82 -3.61 12.87
N SER A 153 6.66 -3.38 11.56
CA SER A 153 7.77 -3.01 10.68
C SER A 153 8.16 -1.55 10.89
N ALA A 154 9.46 -1.29 10.99
CA ALA A 154 9.98 0.07 11.11
C ALA A 154 9.84 0.91 9.82
N VAL A 155 9.70 0.25 8.67
CA VAL A 155 9.55 0.88 7.36
C VAL A 155 8.24 0.42 6.74
N ILE A 156 7.40 1.40 6.39
CA ILE A 156 6.12 1.22 5.71
C ILE A 156 6.10 2.21 4.52
N ASP A 157 6.26 1.68 3.31
CA ASP A 157 6.21 2.37 2.03
C ASP A 157 4.83 2.24 1.38
N LEU A 158 3.86 2.97 1.93
CA LEU A 158 2.55 3.06 1.28
C LEU A 158 2.68 3.70 -0.12
N PRO A 159 1.77 3.39 -1.05
CA PRO A 159 1.75 4.03 -2.36
C PRO A 159 1.64 5.55 -2.24
N PHE A 160 2.26 6.29 -3.16
CA PHE A 160 2.08 7.74 -3.28
C PHE A 160 2.43 8.57 -2.03
N MET A 161 3.38 8.11 -1.19
CA MET A 161 3.81 8.80 0.04
C MET A 161 4.31 10.24 -0.13
N ASP A 162 4.72 10.66 -1.33
CA ASP A 162 5.12 12.07 -1.57
C ASP A 162 3.92 12.98 -1.87
N VAL A 163 2.73 12.40 -2.07
CA VAL A 163 1.50 13.09 -2.46
C VAL A 163 0.45 13.01 -1.36
N LEU A 164 0.32 11.83 -0.73
CA LEU A 164 -0.69 11.55 0.27
C LEU A 164 -0.11 11.65 1.68
N ASN A 165 -0.75 12.45 2.54
CA ASN A 165 -0.46 12.43 3.98
C ASN A 165 -1.18 11.26 4.65
N TRP A 166 -0.56 10.09 4.60
CA TRP A 166 -1.15 8.86 5.15
C TRP A 166 -1.48 8.91 6.65
N LYS A 167 -0.84 9.79 7.42
CA LYS A 167 -1.15 9.98 8.85
C LYS A 167 -2.57 10.51 9.09
N ASP A 168 -3.14 11.20 8.09
CA ASP A 168 -4.49 11.75 8.15
C ASP A 168 -5.55 10.77 7.61
N ILE A 169 -5.12 9.66 7.01
CA ILE A 169 -5.98 8.71 6.29
C ILE A 169 -6.03 7.35 7.00
N VAL A 170 -4.92 6.92 7.60
CA VAL A 170 -4.71 5.54 8.06
C VAL A 170 -4.36 5.47 9.53
N LEU A 171 -4.82 4.39 10.18
CA LEU A 171 -4.40 4.02 11.53
C LEU A 171 -3.28 2.99 11.46
N PHE A 172 -2.19 3.22 12.18
CA PHE A 172 -1.11 2.26 12.34
C PHE A 172 -1.23 1.58 13.70
N VAL A 173 -1.23 0.25 13.70
CA VAL A 173 -1.40 -0.57 14.92
C VAL A 173 -0.37 -1.69 14.91
N GLY A 174 0.34 -1.88 16.02
CA GLY A 174 1.28 -3.00 16.18
C GLY A 174 0.56 -4.31 16.48
N THR A 175 1.22 -5.44 16.28
CA THR A 175 0.61 -6.76 16.57
C THR A 175 0.70 -7.15 18.05
N SER A 176 1.61 -6.53 18.80
CA SER A 176 1.96 -6.89 20.18
C SER A 176 0.81 -6.80 21.19
N GLY A 177 -0.16 -5.92 20.96
CA GLY A 177 -1.33 -5.75 21.83
C GLY A 177 -2.45 -6.76 21.61
N GLY A 178 -2.36 -7.61 20.58
CA GLY A 178 -3.41 -8.57 20.22
C GLY A 178 -4.70 -7.90 19.72
N VAL A 179 -5.73 -8.72 19.48
CA VAL A 179 -7.01 -8.26 18.89
C VAL A 179 -7.75 -7.29 19.83
N LYS A 180 -7.66 -7.50 21.14
CA LYS A 180 -8.29 -6.64 22.15
C LYS A 180 -7.80 -5.19 22.08
N GLU A 181 -6.49 -4.98 21.93
CA GLU A 181 -5.95 -3.63 21.82
C GLU A 181 -6.36 -2.99 20.49
N VAL A 182 -6.34 -3.74 19.38
CA VAL A 182 -6.85 -3.25 18.08
C VAL A 182 -8.28 -2.77 18.24
N LYS A 183 -9.17 -3.61 18.78
CA LYS A 183 -10.58 -3.28 19.00
C LYS A 183 -10.76 -2.01 19.84
N LYS A 184 -10.02 -1.89 20.94
CA LYS A 184 -10.04 -0.70 21.81
C LYS A 184 -9.61 0.56 21.07
N VAL A 185 -8.54 0.49 20.26
CA VAL A 185 -8.08 1.63 19.44
C VAL A 185 -9.16 2.02 18.42
N LEU A 186 -9.72 1.06 17.70
CA LEU A 186 -10.76 1.32 16.69
C LEU A 186 -12.01 1.95 17.33
N GLN A 187 -12.49 1.42 18.45
CA GLN A 187 -13.62 1.98 19.20
C GLN A 187 -13.32 3.40 19.70
N GLY A 188 -12.11 3.65 20.21
CA GLY A 188 -11.68 4.98 20.62
C GLY A 188 -11.71 6.01 19.49
N ILE A 189 -11.33 5.60 18.27
CA ILE A 189 -11.40 6.45 17.08
C ILE A 189 -12.86 6.76 16.69
N LEU A 190 -13.76 5.78 16.81
CA LEU A 190 -15.19 5.96 16.51
C LEU A 190 -15.90 6.95 17.44
N TRP A 191 -15.41 7.12 18.67
CA TRP A 191 -15.96 8.09 19.62
C TRP A 191 -15.48 9.53 19.39
N SER A 192 -14.61 9.74 18.39
CA SER A 192 -14.11 11.06 18.01
C SER A 192 -14.53 11.43 16.58
N ASP A 193 -14.39 12.70 16.23
CA ASP A 193 -14.52 13.22 14.87
C ASP A 193 -13.45 12.66 13.91
N LYS A 194 -12.38 12.06 14.45
CA LYS A 194 -11.26 11.51 13.70
C LYS A 194 -11.67 10.45 12.70
N TYR A 195 -12.63 9.59 13.02
CA TYR A 195 -13.13 8.57 12.08
C TYR A 195 -13.67 9.21 10.80
N GLN A 196 -14.56 10.20 10.95
CA GLN A 196 -15.21 10.85 9.82
C GLN A 196 -14.19 11.62 8.97
N LYS A 197 -13.25 12.31 9.63
CA LYS A 197 -12.16 13.00 8.93
C LYS A 197 -11.27 12.04 8.14
N MET A 198 -10.86 10.91 8.74
CA MET A 198 -10.06 9.89 8.05
C MET A 198 -10.80 9.31 6.84
N ARG A 199 -12.10 9.03 7.00
CA ARG A 199 -12.97 8.52 5.94
C ARG A 199 -13.07 9.50 4.76
N GLU A 200 -13.30 10.78 5.03
CA GLU A 200 -13.38 11.84 4.01
C GLU A 200 -12.04 12.04 3.30
N MET A 201 -10.95 12.13 4.05
CA MET A 201 -9.60 12.27 3.49
C MET A 201 -9.23 11.05 2.63
N GLY A 202 -9.61 9.85 3.07
CA GLY A 202 -9.40 8.63 2.32
C GLY A 202 -10.18 8.58 1.02
N TRP A 203 -11.46 8.94 1.05
CA TRP A 203 -12.29 9.08 -0.15
C TRP A 203 -11.69 10.08 -1.16
N VAL A 204 -11.26 11.25 -0.69
CA VAL A 204 -10.61 12.25 -1.58
C VAL A 204 -9.30 11.72 -2.15
N ALA A 205 -8.54 10.95 -1.38
CA ALA A 205 -7.30 10.34 -1.81
C ALA A 205 -7.51 9.20 -2.82
N SER A 206 -8.65 8.51 -2.80
CA SER A 206 -8.89 7.33 -3.65
C SER A 206 -8.78 7.62 -5.15
N LYS A 207 -9.07 8.85 -5.59
CA LYS A 207 -8.93 9.28 -6.99
C LYS A 207 -7.49 9.10 -7.53
N HIS A 208 -6.49 9.19 -6.66
CA HIS A 208 -5.08 8.99 -7.02
C HIS A 208 -4.75 7.55 -7.40
N PHE A 209 -5.65 6.62 -7.15
CA PHE A 209 -5.49 5.20 -7.44
C PHE A 209 -6.25 4.75 -8.69
N ASP A 210 -7.10 5.60 -9.26
CA ASP A 210 -7.82 5.30 -10.50
C ASP A 210 -6.87 5.39 -11.70
N TRP A 211 -6.89 4.38 -12.56
CA TRP A 211 -6.17 4.39 -13.84
C TRP A 211 -7.16 4.48 -15.00
N TYR A 212 -7.02 5.54 -15.81
CA TYR A 212 -7.85 5.77 -16.98
C TYR A 212 -7.07 5.52 -18.27
N PRO A 213 -7.71 4.98 -19.34
CA PRO A 213 -7.07 4.85 -20.64
C PRO A 213 -6.58 6.18 -21.22
N SER A 214 -7.29 7.27 -20.92
CA SER A 214 -6.85 8.63 -21.17
C SER A 214 -6.62 9.32 -19.82
N PRO A 215 -5.40 9.80 -19.53
CA PRO A 215 -5.08 10.34 -18.22
C PRO A 215 -6.01 11.49 -17.80
N LYS A 216 -6.49 11.46 -16.56
CA LYS A 216 -7.34 12.49 -15.95
C LYS A 216 -6.61 13.21 -14.82
N PRO A 217 -6.96 14.47 -14.50
CA PRO A 217 -6.36 15.18 -13.38
C PRO A 217 -6.41 14.36 -12.09
N TYR A 218 -5.27 14.28 -11.39
CA TYR A 218 -5.08 13.55 -10.13
C TYR A 218 -5.21 12.03 -10.21
N ASP A 219 -5.28 11.43 -11.39
CA ASP A 219 -5.28 9.97 -11.51
C ASP A 219 -3.92 9.35 -11.17
N ALA A 220 -3.86 8.02 -11.18
CA ALA A 220 -2.65 7.28 -10.86
C ALA A 220 -1.49 7.60 -11.82
N PHE A 221 -1.77 7.81 -13.12
CA PHE A 221 -0.75 8.18 -14.09
C PHE A 221 -0.08 9.51 -13.73
N HIS A 222 -0.87 10.56 -13.50
CA HIS A 222 -0.33 11.87 -13.11
C HIS A 222 0.37 11.82 -11.74
N THR A 223 -0.15 11.03 -10.81
CA THR A 223 0.43 10.87 -9.48
C THR A 223 1.82 10.23 -9.56
N VAL A 224 1.98 9.17 -10.36
CA VAL A 224 3.29 8.53 -10.62
C VAL A 224 4.27 9.51 -11.26
N LEU A 225 3.84 10.21 -12.31
CA LEU A 225 4.69 11.20 -12.99
C LEU A 225 5.15 12.31 -12.04
N TYR A 226 4.26 12.77 -11.16
CA TYR A 226 4.59 13.78 -10.17
C TYR A 226 5.60 13.29 -9.14
N GLN A 227 5.48 12.04 -8.65
CA GLN A 227 6.49 11.46 -7.76
C GLN A 227 7.85 11.30 -8.44
N LEU A 228 7.88 10.81 -9.68
CA LEU A 228 9.11 10.73 -10.47
C LEU A 228 9.73 12.11 -10.63
N TRP A 229 8.92 13.13 -10.92
CA TRP A 229 9.39 14.51 -11.01
C TRP A 229 10.03 14.98 -9.69
N ILE A 230 9.37 14.81 -8.54
CA ILE A 230 9.93 15.20 -7.24
C ILE A 230 11.29 14.51 -6.99
N ARG A 231 11.41 13.24 -7.35
CA ARG A 231 12.56 12.40 -7.01
C ARG A 231 13.71 12.42 -8.02
N ARG A 232 13.53 13.06 -9.17
CA ARG A 232 14.50 13.08 -10.29
C ARG A 232 15.90 13.62 -9.95
N HIS A 233 16.05 14.33 -8.83
CA HIS A 233 17.32 14.91 -8.40
C HIS A 233 17.82 14.37 -7.05
N THR A 234 17.16 13.36 -6.47
CA THR A 234 17.43 13.00 -5.08
C THR A 234 18.80 12.38 -4.89
N ILE A 235 19.35 11.66 -5.89
CA ILE A 235 20.68 11.04 -5.77
C ILE A 235 21.43 10.97 -7.10
N ARG A 236 22.72 11.34 -7.08
CA ARG A 236 23.67 11.04 -8.15
C ARG A 236 24.94 10.47 -7.53
N TYR A 237 25.18 9.17 -7.67
CA TYR A 237 26.45 8.59 -7.23
C TYR A 237 27.52 8.79 -8.30
N PRO A 238 28.75 9.18 -7.92
CA PRO A 238 29.85 9.26 -8.87
C PRO A 238 30.23 7.87 -9.38
N ARG A 239 30.77 7.81 -10.60
CA ARG A 239 31.36 6.58 -11.13
C ARG A 239 32.48 6.15 -10.17
N ARG A 240 32.44 4.90 -9.69
CA ARG A 240 33.54 4.34 -8.91
C ARG A 240 34.68 4.02 -9.90
N GLU A 241 35.79 4.75 -9.77
CA GLU A 241 37.05 4.39 -10.43
C GLU A 241 37.64 3.20 -9.69
N GLU A 242 37.93 2.13 -10.42
CA GLU A 242 38.71 1.01 -9.89
C GLU A 242 40.15 1.51 -9.72
N ARG A 243 40.62 1.58 -8.47
CA ARG A 243 42.04 1.75 -8.14
C ARG A 243 42.71 0.40 -8.08
#